data_AF-U4KGJ1-F1
#
_entry.id   AF-U4KGJ1-F1
#
_cell.length_a   1.000
_cell.length_b   1.000
_cell.length_c   1.000
_cell.angle_alpha   90.00
_cell.angle_beta   90.00
_cell.angle_gamma   90.00
#
_symmetry.space_group_name_H-M   'P 1'
#
loop_
_entity.id
_entity.type
_entity.pdbx_description
1 polymer ?
#
loop_
_entity_poly.entity_id
_entity_poly.type
_entity_poly.pdbx_seq_one_letter_code
_entity_poly.pdbx_strand_id
1 'polypeptide(L)'
;MSSLKKPEACESLNDIRVGIDTLDKEIVQILSKRMRYVKAAAQFKPDEESIPAPERVLVMLEDRKKWAIEAGISSEYVESLFSNIIEWYINQQIKHWRTIRGLSNEESENPVS
;
A
#
# COMPACT_ATOMS: atom_id res chain seq x y z
N MET A 1 -12.69 -25.81 8.16
CA MET A 1 -12.13 -24.65 7.43
C MET A 1 -12.03 -25.07 5.98
N SER A 2 -12.65 -24.33 5.05
CA SER A 2 -12.51 -24.64 3.62
C SER A 2 -11.08 -24.37 3.20
N SER A 3 -10.38 -25.37 2.68
CA SER A 3 -9.08 -25.17 2.04
C SER A 3 -9.30 -24.28 0.82
N LEU A 4 -8.46 -23.26 0.66
CA LEU A 4 -8.47 -22.42 -0.54
C LEU A 4 -8.32 -23.32 -1.77
N LYS A 5 -9.37 -23.41 -2.60
CA LYS A 5 -9.32 -24.17 -3.85
C LYS A 5 -8.49 -23.37 -4.86
N LYS A 6 -7.77 -24.08 -5.74
CA LYS A 6 -7.19 -23.44 -6.93
C LYS A 6 -8.30 -22.88 -7.81
N PRO A 7 -8.09 -21.76 -8.53
CA PRO A 7 -9.12 -21.18 -9.39
C PRO A 7 -9.76 -22.20 -10.35
N GLU A 8 -8.96 -23.10 -10.93
CA GLU A 8 -9.40 -24.11 -11.90
C GLU A 8 -10.18 -25.28 -11.26
N ALA A 9 -10.13 -25.39 -9.93
CA ALA A 9 -10.81 -26.42 -9.14
C ALA A 9 -12.06 -25.89 -8.42
N CYS A 10 -12.40 -24.62 -8.57
CA CYS A 10 -13.61 -24.04 -8.01
C CYS A 10 -14.85 -24.57 -8.74
N GLU A 11 -15.84 -25.05 -7.99
CA GLU A 11 -17.04 -25.69 -8.54
C GLU A 11 -18.28 -24.78 -8.43
N SER A 12 -18.14 -23.66 -7.72
CA SER A 12 -19.22 -22.71 -7.50
C SER A 12 -18.72 -21.27 -7.37
N LEU A 13 -19.63 -20.31 -7.56
CA LEU A 13 -19.34 -18.90 -7.27
C LEU A 13 -18.97 -18.67 -5.79
N ASN A 14 -19.45 -19.51 -4.88
CA ASN A 14 -19.09 -19.42 -3.49
C ASN A 14 -17.61 -19.77 -3.27
N ASP A 15 -17.09 -20.80 -3.95
CA ASP A 15 -15.67 -21.15 -3.88
C ASP A 15 -14.78 -20.01 -4.38
N ILE A 16 -15.17 -19.38 -5.49
CA ILE A 16 -14.46 -18.22 -6.06
C ILE A 16 -14.45 -17.03 -5.10
N ARG A 17 -15.60 -16.71 -4.49
CA ARG A 17 -15.70 -15.60 -3.52
C ARG A 17 -14.85 -15.84 -2.29
N VAL A 18 -14.87 -17.05 -1.72
CA VAL A 18 -13.97 -17.43 -0.62
C VAL A 18 -12.51 -17.25 -1.04
N GLY A 19 -12.18 -17.56 -2.29
CA GLY A 19 -10.88 -17.31 -2.89
C GLY A 19 -10.46 -15.84 -2.84
N ILE A 20 -11.29 -15.00 -3.43
CA ILE A 20 -11.07 -13.55 -3.52
C ILE A 20 -11.00 -12.91 -2.13
N ASP A 21 -11.99 -13.19 -1.26
CA ASP A 21 -12.04 -12.62 0.09
C ASP A 21 -10.79 -12.98 0.93
N THR A 22 -10.26 -14.18 0.72
CA THR A 22 -9.02 -14.62 1.38
C THR A 22 -7.82 -13.81 0.89
N LEU A 23 -7.67 -13.65 -0.43
CA LEU A 23 -6.59 -12.86 -1.03
C LEU A 23 -6.67 -11.38 -0.65
N ASP A 24 -7.87 -10.80 -0.64
CA ASP A 24 -8.08 -9.41 -0.25
C ASP A 24 -7.69 -9.17 1.23
N LYS A 25 -8.02 -10.13 2.10
CA LYS A 25 -7.56 -10.09 3.50
C LYS A 25 -6.04 -10.15 3.60
N GLU A 26 -5.37 -10.97 2.77
CA GLU A 26 -3.91 -11.02 2.72
C GLU A 26 -3.30 -9.70 2.22
N ILE A 27 -3.90 -9.07 1.20
CA ILE A 27 -3.49 -7.75 0.71
C ILE A 27 -3.56 -6.72 1.85
N VAL A 28 -4.66 -6.67 2.61
CA VAL A 28 -4.81 -5.77 3.76
C VAL A 28 -3.73 -6.04 4.82
N GLN A 29 -3.43 -7.30 5.11
CA GLN A 29 -2.36 -7.66 6.04
C GLN A 29 -0.98 -7.23 5.53
N ILE A 30 -0.69 -7.38 4.25
CA ILE A 30 0.57 -6.93 3.61
C ILE A 30 0.68 -5.42 3.69
N LEU A 31 -0.38 -4.67 3.42
CA LEU A 31 -0.41 -3.22 3.58
C LEU A 31 -0.13 -2.81 5.04
N SER A 32 -0.76 -3.47 6.01
CA SER A 32 -0.45 -3.24 7.43
C SER A 32 1.02 -3.51 7.77
N LYS A 33 1.62 -4.59 7.22
CA LYS A 33 3.07 -4.87 7.37
C LYS A 33 3.92 -3.77 6.74
N ARG A 34 3.59 -3.33 5.52
CA ARG A 34 4.26 -2.22 4.82
C ARG A 34 4.24 -0.94 5.64
N MET A 35 3.16 -0.67 6.37
CA MET A 35 3.03 0.55 7.17
C MET A 35 4.04 0.60 8.30
N ARG A 36 4.35 -0.55 8.91
CA ARG A 36 5.38 -0.63 9.95
C ARG A 36 6.76 -0.26 9.41
N TYR A 37 7.10 -0.67 8.19
CA TYR A 37 8.35 -0.26 7.55
C TYR A 37 8.40 1.24 7.24
N VAL A 38 7.29 1.82 6.77
CA VAL A 38 7.23 3.27 6.49
C VAL A 38 7.36 4.09 7.77
N LYS A 39 6.68 3.68 8.85
CA LYS A 39 6.84 4.31 10.18
C LYS A 39 8.26 4.17 10.70
N ALA A 40 8.86 2.99 10.60
CA ALA A 40 10.26 2.78 10.97
C ALA A 40 11.21 3.67 10.14
N ALA A 41 10.94 3.89 8.85
CA ALA A 41 11.74 4.77 8.03
C ALA A 41 11.70 6.25 8.47
N ALA A 42 10.64 6.69 9.16
CA ALA A 42 10.54 8.06 9.66
C ALA A 42 11.68 8.42 10.64
N GLN A 43 12.21 7.45 11.40
CA GLN A 43 13.31 7.70 12.33
C GLN A 43 14.60 8.17 11.65
N PHE A 44 14.75 7.90 10.36
CA PHE A 44 15.94 8.28 9.56
C PHE A 44 15.75 9.58 8.79
N LYS A 45 14.59 10.24 8.92
CA LYS A 45 14.29 11.49 8.21
C LYS A 45 14.72 12.69 9.07
N PRO A 46 15.66 13.53 8.59
CA PRO A 46 16.16 14.68 9.35
C PRO A 46 15.08 15.73 9.60
N ASP A 47 14.24 15.99 8.61
CA ASP A 47 13.17 17.00 8.61
C ASP A 47 11.94 16.47 7.85
N GLU A 48 10.83 17.21 7.92
CA GLU A 48 9.56 16.82 7.30
C GLU A 48 9.64 16.87 5.77
N GLU A 49 10.36 17.87 5.23
CA GLU A 49 10.57 18.10 3.81
C GLU A 49 11.34 16.96 3.13
N SER A 50 12.18 16.24 3.88
CA SER A 50 12.90 15.05 3.41
C SER A 50 12.03 13.79 3.33
N ILE A 51 10.80 13.81 3.88
CA ILE A 51 9.92 12.62 3.91
C ILE A 51 9.47 12.25 2.49
N PRO A 52 8.87 13.16 1.69
CA PRO A 52 8.71 12.94 0.27
C PRO A 52 10.09 12.75 -0.39
N ALA A 53 10.25 11.66 -1.12
CA ALA A 53 11.47 11.38 -1.87
C ALA A 53 11.11 11.16 -3.34
N PRO A 54 10.92 12.23 -4.14
CA PRO A 54 10.38 12.14 -5.50
C PRO A 54 11.15 11.17 -6.40
N GLU A 55 12.49 11.22 -6.35
CA GLU A 55 13.36 10.30 -7.10
C GLU A 55 13.12 8.84 -6.71
N ARG A 56 12.93 8.56 -5.41
CA ARG A 56 12.61 7.21 -4.94
C ARG A 56 11.24 6.77 -5.42
N VAL A 57 10.25 7.67 -5.41
CA VAL A 57 8.88 7.37 -5.89
C VAL A 57 8.89 7.02 -7.38
N LEU A 58 9.60 7.78 -8.20
CA LEU A 58 9.74 7.51 -9.64
C LEU A 58 10.33 6.12 -9.90
N VAL A 59 11.45 5.80 -9.24
CA VAL A 59 12.06 4.46 -9.36
C VAL A 59 11.10 3.36 -8.88
N MET A 60 10.37 3.59 -7.78
CA MET A 60 9.39 2.63 -7.30
C MET A 60 8.30 2.35 -8.34
N LEU A 61 7.72 3.37 -8.95
CA LEU A 61 6.64 3.23 -9.92
C LEU A 61 7.11 2.48 -11.16
N GLU A 62 8.31 2.80 -11.68
CA GLU A 62 8.90 2.08 -12.81
C GLU A 62 9.14 0.59 -12.50
N ASP A 63 9.60 0.26 -11.29
CA ASP A 63 9.73 -1.13 -10.87
C ASP A 63 8.36 -1.84 -10.80
N ARG A 64 7.32 -1.17 -10.29
CA ARG A 64 5.97 -1.77 -10.20
C ARG A 64 5.35 -2.01 -11.58
N LYS A 65 5.60 -1.12 -12.54
CA LYS A 65 5.18 -1.32 -13.94
C LYS A 65 5.82 -2.55 -14.54
N LYS A 66 7.11 -2.78 -14.31
CA LYS A 66 7.81 -4.00 -14.75
C LYS A 66 7.19 -5.24 -14.11
N TRP A 67 6.95 -5.23 -12.79
CA TRP A 67 6.30 -6.35 -12.10
C TRP A 67 4.87 -6.61 -12.59
N ALA A 68 4.13 -5.57 -12.96
CA ALA A 68 2.80 -5.72 -13.55
C ALA A 68 2.85 -6.51 -14.86
N ILE A 69 3.79 -6.15 -15.75
CA ILE A 69 4.00 -6.83 -17.03
C ILE A 69 4.37 -8.30 -16.80
N GLU A 70 5.29 -8.57 -15.87
CA GLU A 70 5.70 -9.94 -15.50
C GLU A 70 4.53 -10.77 -14.94
N ALA A 71 3.62 -10.12 -14.20
CA ALA A 71 2.43 -10.75 -13.63
C ALA A 71 1.24 -10.85 -14.61
N GLY A 72 1.36 -10.32 -15.83
CA GLY A 72 0.27 -10.31 -16.81
C GLY A 72 -0.89 -9.36 -16.49
N ILE A 73 -0.62 -8.29 -15.73
CA ILE A 73 -1.59 -7.24 -15.35
C ILE A 73 -1.22 -5.93 -16.07
N SER A 74 -2.20 -5.08 -16.39
CA SER A 74 -1.94 -3.75 -16.97
C SER A 74 -0.97 -2.95 -16.09
N SER A 75 0.11 -2.48 -16.71
CA SER A 75 1.12 -1.63 -16.07
C SER A 75 0.53 -0.30 -15.64
N GLU A 76 -0.37 0.28 -16.43
CA GLU A 76 -1.05 1.54 -16.13
C GLU A 76 -1.95 1.41 -14.90
N TYR A 77 -2.70 0.31 -14.79
CA TYR A 77 -3.54 0.04 -13.62
C TYR A 77 -2.69 -0.12 -12.35
N VAL A 78 -1.61 -0.91 -12.41
CA VAL A 78 -0.72 -1.14 -11.27
C VAL A 78 0.01 0.16 -10.89
N GLU A 79 0.47 0.95 -11.86
CA GLU A 79 1.07 2.27 -11.61
C GLU A 79 0.10 3.19 -10.85
N SER A 80 -1.16 3.28 -11.29
CA SER A 80 -2.19 4.08 -10.62
C SER A 80 -2.46 3.59 -9.19
N LEU A 81 -2.64 2.28 -9.02
CA LEU A 81 -2.84 1.67 -7.70
C LEU A 81 -1.68 1.98 -6.75
N PHE A 82 -0.44 1.79 -7.20
CA PHE A 82 0.73 2.03 -6.36
C PHE A 82 1.02 3.51 -6.14
N SER A 83 0.64 4.40 -7.05
CA SER A 83 0.72 5.85 -6.84
C SER A 83 -0.15 6.25 -5.64
N ASN A 84 -1.41 5.81 -5.61
CA ASN A 84 -2.33 6.06 -4.49
C ASN A 84 -1.81 5.46 -3.16
N ILE A 85 -1.29 4.23 -3.22
CA ILE A 85 -0.68 3.59 -2.05
C ILE A 85 0.55 4.39 -1.58
N ILE A 86 1.42 4.85 -2.46
CA ILE A 86 2.63 5.57 -2.06
C ILE A 86 2.25 6.91 -1.42
N GLU A 87 1.36 7.67 -2.05
CA GLU A 87 0.88 8.96 -1.55
C GLU A 87 0.28 8.84 -0.15
N TRP A 88 -0.65 7.91 0.06
CA TRP A 88 -1.26 7.72 1.37
C TRP A 88 -0.22 7.39 2.44
N TYR A 89 0.79 6.56 2.14
CA TYR A 89 1.83 6.20 3.11
C TYR A 89 2.80 7.34 3.40
N ILE A 90 3.12 8.19 2.42
CA ILE A 90 3.91 9.41 2.67
C ILE A 90 3.18 10.30 3.66
N ASN A 91 1.87 10.51 3.49
CA ASN A 91 1.05 11.28 4.43
C ASN A 91 1.04 10.67 5.84
N GLN A 92 0.89 9.34 5.94
CA GLN A 92 1.00 8.66 7.24
C GLN A 92 2.40 8.75 7.85
N GLN A 93 3.44 8.78 7.02
CA GLN A 93 4.83 8.94 7.46
C GLN A 93 5.05 10.33 8.04
N ILE A 94 4.52 11.38 7.40
CA ILE A 94 4.56 12.77 7.89
C ILE A 94 3.88 12.85 9.26
N LYS A 95 2.64 12.38 9.38
CA LYS A 95 1.89 12.36 10.66
C LYS A 95 2.67 11.63 11.76
N HIS A 96 3.24 10.47 11.42
CA HIS A 96 4.03 9.71 12.39
C HIS A 96 5.32 10.44 12.78
N TRP A 97 6.03 11.02 11.82
CA TRP A 97 7.25 11.79 12.05
C TRP A 97 6.99 12.98 12.98
N ARG A 98 5.95 13.77 12.70
CA ARG A 98 5.52 14.88 13.56
C ARG A 98 5.24 14.41 14.99
N THR A 99 4.50 13.31 15.12
CA THR A 99 4.17 12.71 16.42
C THR A 99 5.43 12.33 17.21
N ILE A 100 6.41 11.64 16.60
CA ILE A 100 7.65 11.24 17.30
C ILE A 100 8.59 12.43 17.58
N ARG A 101 8.40 13.57 16.91
CA ARG A 101 9.11 14.84 17.16
C ARG A 101 8.36 15.79 18.10
N GLY A 102 7.17 15.41 18.59
CA GLY A 102 6.35 16.24 19.47
C GLY A 102 5.66 17.43 18.78
N LEU A 103 5.51 17.39 17.46
CA LEU A 103 4.83 18.41 16.66
C LEU A 103 3.33 18.09 16.56
N SER A 104 2.47 19.10 16.57
CA SER A 104 1.02 18.93 16.39
C SER A 104 0.71 18.40 14.99
N ASN A 105 -0.20 17.43 14.89
CA ASN A 105 -0.84 17.07 13.63
C ASN A 105 -2.02 18.03 13.45
N GLU A 106 -1.89 19.06 12.62
CA GLU A 106 -3.06 19.82 12.19
C GLU A 106 -3.84 18.94 11.22
N GLU A 107 -4.89 18.26 11.72
CA GLU A 107 -5.82 17.52 10.87
C GLU A 107 -6.97 18.44 10.47
N SER A 108 -7.01 18.84 9.20
CA SER A 108 -8.30 19.05 8.54
C SER A 108 -8.85 17.66 8.22
N GLU A 109 -9.62 17.11 9.17
CA GLU A 109 -10.51 15.99 8.88
C GLU A 109 -11.54 16.46 7.85
N ASN A 110 -11.38 16.08 6.58
CA ASN A 110 -12.53 15.97 5.69
C ASN A 110 -13.10 14.56 5.87
N PRO A 111 -14.27 14.39 6.50
CA PRO A 111 -14.94 13.10 6.48
C PRO A 111 -15.40 12.86 5.05
N VAL A 112 -14.85 11.81 4.41
CA VAL A 112 -15.43 11.31 3.17
C VAL A 112 -16.77 10.69 3.55
N SER A 113 -17.84 11.41 3.22
CA SER A 113 -19.23 10.93 3.15
C SER A 113 -19.40 9.84 2.11
#